data_AF-A0A5J4VET0-F1
#
_entry.id   AF-A0A5J4VET0-F1
#
_cell.length_a   1.000
_cell.length_b   1.000
_cell.length_c   1.000
_cell.angle_alpha   90.00
_cell.angle_beta   90.00
_cell.angle_gamma   90.00
#
_symmetry.space_group_name_H-M   'P 1'
#
loop_
_entity.id
_entity.type
_entity.pdbx_description
1 polymer ?
#
loop_
_entity_poly.entity_id
_entity_poly.type
_entity_poly.pdbx_seq_one_letter_code
_entity_poly.pdbx_strand_id
1 'polypeptide(L)'
;MLQSYEKFTDQACKPNILENVDLFSKIILILLAYLNTPSALSGTVDSATEYTVFIMDKTTLSMPFTISSSEQSPRTFTNNPQSSSTQSVIEIVNSGGYFDISGNSLFDHINFTLSNVVSNSHGGIINANIGGSSGTLEIISCNFIGFKTSTTGGALSLSISNNAHATLKNLLFEGCEANVAGAVFVTIAAGGQVTVSESCTFTECKVTQSNAAGGGIYAIISGQNSKLTFKDSVTFDKCSGLTGSGIYLLMYNFGQLAIEDSCSCSFIDCDSTATGGTGTFYIEASGPNYEINLLGKMI
;
A
#
# COMPACT_ATOMS: atom_id res chain seq x y z
N MET A 1 45.45 26.38 28.90
CA MET A 1 45.09 25.25 28.01
C MET A 1 45.31 23.95 28.77
N LEU A 2 44.27 23.51 29.48
CA LEU A 2 44.04 22.15 29.99
C LEU A 2 42.69 22.14 30.72
N GLN A 3 42.08 20.96 30.78
CA GLN A 3 40.89 20.53 31.54
C GLN A 3 39.53 20.87 30.88
N SER A 4 38.49 20.03 30.93
CA SER A 4 38.29 18.65 31.37
C SER A 4 36.84 18.27 31.05
N TYR A 5 36.54 16.98 30.98
CA TYR A 5 35.17 16.44 31.01
C TYR A 5 34.40 16.93 32.26
N GLU A 6 33.14 17.34 32.09
CA GLU A 6 32.17 17.41 33.19
C GLU A 6 30.92 16.58 32.89
N LYS A 7 30.72 15.59 33.77
CA LYS A 7 29.51 14.82 33.96
C LYS A 7 28.53 15.73 34.72
N PHE A 8 27.40 16.09 34.12
CA PHE A 8 26.27 16.62 34.89
C PHE A 8 25.38 15.47 35.31
N THR A 9 25.65 14.92 36.49
CA THR A 9 24.62 14.36 37.35
C THR A 9 24.12 15.50 38.23
N ASP A 10 23.00 16.12 37.87
CA ASP A 10 22.22 16.86 38.86
C ASP A 10 20.71 16.71 38.62
N GLN A 11 20.05 16.44 39.74
CA GLN A 11 18.69 16.00 39.92
C GLN A 11 17.86 17.23 40.28
N ALA A 12 17.72 18.19 39.37
CA ALA A 12 16.92 19.39 39.61
C ALA A 12 16.54 20.11 38.30
N CYS A 13 15.76 19.47 37.43
CA CYS A 13 14.98 20.18 36.44
C CYS A 13 13.77 19.32 36.02
N LYS A 14 12.65 19.45 36.74
CA LYS A 14 11.33 19.21 36.17
C LYS A 14 10.96 20.47 35.39
N PRO A 15 10.83 20.46 34.06
CA PRO A 15 10.00 21.44 33.39
C PRO A 15 8.55 21.05 33.65
N ASN A 16 7.77 21.99 34.18
CA ASN A 16 6.31 21.94 34.15
C ASN A 16 5.85 21.76 32.70
N ILE A 17 5.53 20.53 32.32
CA ILE A 17 4.75 20.21 31.12
C ILE A 17 3.31 20.05 31.59
N LEU A 18 2.67 21.16 31.97
CA LEU A 18 1.26 21.17 32.39
C LEU A 18 0.56 22.51 32.13
N GLU A 19 1.01 23.26 31.12
CA GLU A 19 0.29 24.40 30.56
C GLU A 19 0.33 24.33 29.01
N ASN A 20 -0.39 23.36 28.44
CA ASN A 20 -1.02 23.44 27.10
C ASN A 20 -1.74 22.12 26.79
N VAL A 21 -2.87 21.90 27.46
CA VAL A 21 -3.69 20.68 27.32
C VAL A 21 -4.44 20.63 25.98
N ASP A 22 -4.50 21.73 25.20
CA ASP A 22 -5.17 21.77 23.89
C ASP A 22 -4.26 21.47 22.68
N LEU A 23 -2.93 21.41 22.84
CA LEU A 23 -2.00 21.13 21.72
C LEU A 23 -1.63 19.63 21.61
N PHE A 24 -1.86 18.84 22.66
CA PHE A 24 -1.50 17.41 22.71
C PHE A 24 -2.53 16.46 22.08
N SER A 25 -3.71 16.96 21.68
CA SER A 25 -4.74 16.13 21.03
C SER A 25 -4.43 15.83 19.55
N LYS A 26 -3.44 16.51 18.94
CA LYS A 26 -3.20 16.48 17.48
C LYS A 26 -1.89 15.81 17.05
N ILE A 27 -0.94 15.59 17.96
CA ILE A 27 0.39 15.09 17.61
C ILE A 27 0.81 14.09 18.68
N ILE A 28 0.66 12.80 18.38
CA ILE A 28 1.45 11.78 19.08
C ILE A 28 2.70 11.56 18.21
N LEU A 29 3.74 12.31 18.55
CA LEU A 29 5.10 11.91 18.21
C LEU A 29 5.34 10.63 19.00
N ILE A 30 5.37 9.45 18.37
CA ILE A 30 5.96 8.28 19.01
C ILE A 30 7.45 8.56 19.11
N LEU A 31 7.83 9.22 20.20
CA LEU A 31 9.20 9.52 20.60
C LEU A 31 9.82 8.21 21.10
N LEU A 32 10.24 7.35 20.18
CA LEU A 32 11.11 6.21 20.46
C LEU A 32 12.34 6.30 19.56
N ALA A 33 13.23 7.25 19.83
CA ALA A 33 14.62 7.18 19.39
C ALA A 33 15.49 8.19 20.15
N TYR A 34 15.79 7.86 21.40
CA TYR A 34 17.07 8.25 22.01
C TYR A 34 17.78 6.95 22.39
N LEU A 35 18.06 6.08 21.41
CA LEU A 35 18.91 4.89 21.46
C LEU A 35 18.97 4.32 20.03
N ASN A 36 20.16 3.89 19.57
CA ASN A 36 20.44 3.36 18.22
C ASN A 36 19.78 1.99 17.91
N THR A 37 18.51 1.81 18.27
CA THR A 37 17.71 0.61 18.02
C THR A 37 16.44 1.00 17.25
N PRO A 38 16.05 0.29 16.18
CA PRO A 38 14.79 0.54 15.50
C PRO A 38 13.64 0.51 16.52
N SER A 39 12.81 1.55 16.54
CA SER A 39 11.58 1.54 17.33
C SER A 39 10.58 0.58 16.72
N ALA A 40 9.73 -0.03 17.55
CA ALA A 40 8.69 -0.92 17.08
C ALA A 40 7.34 -0.20 16.98
N LEU A 41 6.68 -0.32 15.84
CA LEU A 41 5.25 -0.01 15.68
C LEU A 41 4.44 -1.13 16.34
N SER A 42 3.45 -0.75 17.15
CA SER A 42 2.49 -1.68 17.73
C SER A 42 1.20 -0.97 18.12
N GLY A 43 0.05 -1.63 17.93
CA GLY A 43 -1.22 -1.19 18.49
C GLY A 43 -2.25 -0.73 17.47
N THR A 44 -3.09 0.24 17.89
CA THR A 44 -4.18 0.84 17.11
C THR A 44 -4.14 2.37 17.20
N VAL A 45 -4.78 3.07 16.27
CA VAL A 45 -4.72 4.54 16.18
C VAL A 45 -6.10 5.19 16.10
N ASP A 46 -7.06 4.73 16.90
CA ASP A 46 -8.48 5.11 16.72
C ASP A 46 -8.96 6.25 17.63
N SER A 47 -8.12 6.79 18.52
CA SER A 47 -8.55 7.61 19.66
C SER A 47 -8.73 9.11 19.42
N ALA A 48 -8.35 9.66 18.27
CA ALA A 48 -8.33 11.12 18.04
C ALA A 48 -9.04 11.52 16.74
N THR A 49 -9.47 12.78 16.62
CA THR A 49 -10.13 13.29 15.40
C THR A 49 -9.18 13.50 14.23
N GLU A 50 -7.87 13.50 14.48
CA GLU A 50 -6.77 13.57 13.51
C GLU A 50 -5.57 12.84 14.13
N TYR A 51 -4.82 12.08 13.33
CA TYR A 51 -3.70 11.29 13.85
C TYR A 51 -2.63 11.11 12.78
N THR A 52 -1.42 11.62 13.07
CA THR A 52 -0.25 11.49 12.19
C THR A 52 0.88 10.77 12.93
N VAL A 53 1.38 9.70 12.33
CA VAL A 53 2.54 8.93 12.78
C VAL A 53 3.74 9.30 11.92
N PHE A 54 4.72 9.93 12.55
CA PHE A 54 6.01 10.22 11.92
C PHE A 54 6.95 9.04 12.08
N ILE A 55 7.37 8.45 10.96
CA ILE A 55 8.32 7.35 10.91
C ILE A 55 9.74 7.92 10.90
N MET A 56 10.47 7.67 11.98
CA MET A 56 11.84 8.14 12.18
C MET A 56 12.83 7.18 11.52
N ASP A 57 13.46 7.58 10.41
CA ASP A 57 14.45 6.82 9.61
C ASP A 57 14.03 5.38 9.26
N LYS A 58 14.04 4.48 10.25
CA LYS A 58 13.60 3.10 10.19
C LYS A 58 12.89 2.67 11.48
N THR A 59 11.71 2.06 11.33
CA THR A 59 10.96 1.39 12.39
C THR A 59 10.62 -0.05 11.97
N THR A 60 10.28 -0.90 12.93
CA THR A 60 9.90 -2.30 12.68
C THR A 60 8.45 -2.57 13.02
N LEU A 61 7.79 -3.44 12.26
CA LEU A 61 6.46 -3.97 12.58
C LEU A 61 6.53 -5.49 12.72
N SER A 62 6.09 -6.01 13.86
CA SER A 62 6.17 -7.45 14.20
C SER A 62 4.81 -8.08 14.48
N MET A 63 3.77 -7.27 14.67
CA MET A 63 2.40 -7.64 14.99
C MET A 63 1.44 -6.84 14.11
N PRO A 64 0.16 -7.22 14.01
CA PRO A 64 -0.81 -6.44 13.25
C PRO A 64 -0.93 -5.02 13.82
N PHE A 65 -1.02 -4.04 12.94
CA PHE A 65 -1.32 -2.65 13.27
C PHE A 65 -2.71 -2.32 12.74
N THR A 66 -3.66 -2.06 13.63
CA THR A 66 -5.06 -1.88 13.23
C THR A 66 -5.43 -0.41 13.11
N ILE A 67 -6.11 -0.07 12.01
CA ILE A 67 -6.71 1.24 11.78
C ILE A 67 -8.20 1.04 11.52
N SER A 68 -9.05 1.34 12.49
CA SER A 68 -10.49 1.05 12.40
C SER A 68 -11.39 2.25 12.65
N SER A 69 -10.79 3.42 12.86
CA SER A 69 -11.51 4.67 13.13
C SER A 69 -12.56 5.01 12.07
N SER A 70 -13.71 5.49 12.54
CA SER A 70 -14.79 6.05 11.72
C SER A 70 -14.65 7.56 11.47
N GLU A 71 -13.54 8.18 11.89
CA GLU A 71 -13.31 9.61 11.66
C GLU A 71 -13.12 9.92 10.19
N GLN A 72 -13.53 11.12 9.76
CA GLN A 72 -13.42 11.53 8.36
C GLN A 72 -11.97 11.77 7.93
N SER A 73 -11.12 12.27 8.85
CA SER A 73 -9.72 12.52 8.57
C SER A 73 -8.94 11.20 8.53
N PRO A 74 -7.99 11.04 7.59
CA PRO A 74 -7.21 9.82 7.51
C PRO A 74 -6.19 9.73 8.65
N ARG A 75 -5.93 8.51 9.08
CA ARG A 75 -4.75 8.17 9.90
C ARG A 75 -3.53 8.20 9.00
N THR A 76 -2.65 9.16 9.23
CA THR A 76 -1.53 9.45 8.35
C THR A 76 -0.25 8.80 8.88
N PHE A 77 0.48 8.12 8.02
CA PHE A 77 1.81 7.58 8.28
C PHE A 77 2.76 8.20 7.27
N THR A 78 3.74 8.96 7.77
CA THR A 78 4.63 9.74 6.88
C THR A 78 6.06 9.79 7.39
N ASN A 79 6.99 10.19 6.52
CA ASN A 79 8.40 10.36 6.85
C ASN A 79 8.65 11.56 7.78
N ASN A 80 9.87 11.61 8.34
CA ASN A 80 10.31 12.75 9.15
C ASN A 80 11.70 13.22 8.72
N PRO A 81 11.92 14.53 8.46
CA PRO A 81 10.91 15.60 8.42
C PRO A 81 9.98 15.49 7.20
N GLN A 82 8.72 15.85 7.36
CA GLN A 82 7.67 15.72 6.33
C GLN A 82 7.96 16.50 5.03
N SER A 83 8.77 17.57 5.09
CA SER A 83 9.16 18.32 3.89
C SER A 83 10.21 17.62 3.03
N SER A 84 10.73 16.47 3.48
CA SER A 84 11.71 15.68 2.74
C SER A 84 11.03 14.78 1.72
N SER A 85 11.67 14.59 0.55
CA SER A 85 11.28 13.56 -0.41
C SER A 85 11.88 12.18 -0.08
N THR A 86 12.66 12.08 1.00
CA THR A 86 13.32 10.82 1.40
C THR A 86 12.31 9.91 2.09
N GLN A 87 12.15 8.68 1.63
CA GLN A 87 11.26 7.73 2.30
C GLN A 87 11.84 7.24 3.64
N SER A 88 10.97 7.17 4.66
CA SER A 88 11.28 6.45 5.91
C SER A 88 10.92 4.97 5.78
N VAL A 89 11.58 4.10 6.54
CA VAL A 89 11.43 2.64 6.42
C VAL A 89 10.49 2.07 7.48
N ILE A 90 9.52 1.26 7.05
CA ILE A 90 8.81 0.30 7.91
C ILE A 90 9.25 -1.10 7.50
N GLU A 91 10.02 -1.76 8.36
CA GLU A 91 10.50 -3.13 8.13
C GLU A 91 9.61 -4.15 8.84
N ILE A 92 9.08 -5.10 8.08
CA ILE A 92 8.32 -6.24 8.62
C ILE A 92 9.32 -7.29 9.12
N VAL A 93 9.35 -7.53 10.43
CA VAL A 93 10.35 -8.39 11.08
C VAL A 93 9.79 -9.72 11.59
N ASN A 94 8.49 -9.97 11.42
CA ASN A 94 7.85 -11.23 11.75
C ASN A 94 6.64 -11.48 10.83
N SER A 95 6.22 -12.74 10.65
CA SER A 95 5.10 -13.13 9.78
C SER A 95 3.74 -12.60 10.22
N GLY A 96 3.67 -12.07 11.45
CA GLY A 96 2.51 -11.39 12.02
C GLY A 96 2.48 -9.87 11.81
N GLY A 97 3.51 -9.25 11.23
CA GLY A 97 3.53 -7.80 10.98
C GLY A 97 2.81 -7.42 9.69
N TYR A 98 1.68 -6.72 9.81
CA TYR A 98 0.94 -6.14 8.68
C TYR A 98 -0.02 -5.05 9.19
N PHE A 99 -0.59 -4.26 8.29
CA PHE A 99 -1.64 -3.28 8.58
C PHE A 99 -3.00 -3.88 8.27
N ASP A 100 -3.91 -3.80 9.24
CA ASP A 100 -5.31 -4.21 9.11
C ASP A 100 -6.20 -2.97 9.16
N ILE A 101 -6.79 -2.60 8.02
CA ILE A 101 -7.38 -1.27 7.83
C ILE A 101 -8.85 -1.38 7.45
N SER A 102 -9.70 -0.72 8.22
CA SER A 102 -11.08 -0.42 7.85
C SER A 102 -11.44 1.08 7.95
N GLY A 103 -10.57 1.88 8.58
CA GLY A 103 -10.73 3.33 8.71
C GLY A 103 -9.93 4.12 7.67
N ASN A 104 -10.28 5.39 7.52
CA ASN A 104 -9.60 6.29 6.58
C ASN A 104 -8.09 6.35 6.87
N SER A 105 -7.25 6.17 5.85
CA SER A 105 -5.81 6.02 6.02
C SER A 105 -5.01 6.68 4.89
N LEU A 106 -3.86 7.26 5.24
CA LEU A 106 -2.90 7.83 4.32
C LEU A 106 -1.50 7.31 4.65
N PHE A 107 -0.83 6.70 3.68
CA PHE A 107 0.60 6.39 3.74
C PHE A 107 1.33 7.24 2.73
N ASP A 108 2.34 7.98 3.19
CA ASP A 108 3.08 8.93 2.36
C ASP A 108 4.59 8.84 2.61
N HIS A 109 5.39 8.68 1.55
CA HIS A 109 6.85 8.57 1.63
C HIS A 109 7.36 7.45 2.55
N ILE A 110 6.80 6.24 2.43
CA ILE A 110 7.21 5.07 3.22
C ILE A 110 7.80 3.95 2.35
N ASN A 111 8.95 3.43 2.75
CA ASN A 111 9.55 2.21 2.24
C ASN A 111 9.14 1.02 3.11
N PHE A 112 8.20 0.22 2.63
CA PHE A 112 7.85 -1.07 3.21
C PHE A 112 8.82 -2.14 2.74
N THR A 113 9.49 -2.79 3.69
CA THR A 113 10.50 -3.83 3.42
C THR A 113 10.21 -5.08 4.24
N LEU A 114 10.63 -6.25 3.74
CA LEU A 114 10.57 -7.51 4.47
C LEU A 114 11.97 -7.89 4.97
N SER A 115 12.08 -8.26 6.25
CA SER A 115 13.33 -8.80 6.79
C SER A 115 13.64 -10.16 6.17
N ASN A 116 14.91 -10.40 5.81
CA ASN A 116 15.41 -11.58 5.10
C ASN A 116 15.21 -12.94 5.84
N VAL A 117 14.67 -12.92 7.05
CA VAL A 117 14.47 -14.11 7.91
C VAL A 117 13.00 -14.51 8.01
N VAL A 118 12.09 -13.80 7.33
CA VAL A 118 10.63 -13.94 7.48
C VAL A 118 10.00 -14.36 6.16
N SER A 119 9.10 -15.35 6.21
CA SER A 119 8.09 -15.57 5.17
C SER A 119 6.79 -14.88 5.62
N ASN A 120 6.22 -13.95 4.84
CA ASN A 120 4.90 -13.41 5.16
C ASN A 120 3.83 -14.47 4.86
N SER A 121 3.19 -14.96 5.92
CA SER A 121 2.06 -15.90 5.81
C SER A 121 0.72 -15.18 5.62
N HIS A 122 0.67 -13.89 5.95
CA HIS A 122 -0.45 -13.01 5.61
C HIS A 122 -0.27 -12.52 4.16
N GLY A 123 -1.36 -12.17 3.49
CA GLY A 123 -1.34 -11.64 2.13
C GLY A 123 -0.67 -10.28 2.05
N GLY A 124 -1.39 -9.28 1.56
CA GLY A 124 -0.86 -7.92 1.49
C GLY A 124 -0.44 -7.41 2.86
N ILE A 125 0.75 -6.81 2.95
CA ILE A 125 1.23 -6.10 4.13
C ILE A 125 0.31 -4.95 4.51
N ILE A 126 -0.37 -4.35 3.54
CA ILE A 126 -1.55 -3.55 3.79
C ILE A 126 -2.76 -4.36 3.34
N ASN A 127 -3.54 -4.80 4.32
CA ASN A 127 -4.83 -5.43 4.12
C ASN A 127 -5.92 -4.42 4.49
N ALA A 128 -6.63 -3.92 3.48
CA ALA A 128 -7.60 -2.84 3.67
C ALA A 128 -8.98 -3.22 3.15
N ASN A 129 -9.99 -3.04 3.99
CA ASN A 129 -11.41 -3.16 3.66
C ASN A 129 -12.09 -1.81 3.90
N ILE A 130 -12.11 -0.96 2.87
CA ILE A 130 -12.64 0.40 2.95
C ILE A 130 -14.05 0.42 2.37
N GLY A 131 -14.97 0.96 3.14
CA GLY A 131 -16.37 1.08 2.77
C GLY A 131 -16.97 2.42 3.17
N GLY A 132 -18.09 2.76 2.53
CA GLY A 132 -18.86 3.97 2.81
C GLY A 132 -18.42 5.13 1.92
N SER A 133 -19.34 6.07 1.67
CA SER A 133 -19.12 7.19 0.72
C SER A 133 -18.04 8.19 1.16
N SER A 134 -17.60 8.12 2.42
CA SER A 134 -16.49 8.90 2.97
C SER A 134 -15.23 8.06 3.21
N GLY A 135 -15.26 6.77 2.87
CA GLY A 135 -14.15 5.85 3.07
C GLY A 135 -13.01 6.17 2.11
N THR A 136 -11.80 6.39 2.62
CA THR A 136 -10.62 6.68 1.80
C THR A 136 -9.38 5.88 2.21
N LEU A 137 -8.63 5.40 1.22
CA LEU A 137 -7.26 4.92 1.37
C LEU A 137 -6.37 5.61 0.36
N GLU A 138 -5.32 6.26 0.85
CA GLU A 138 -4.33 6.93 0.01
C GLU A 138 -2.95 6.33 0.29
N ILE A 139 -2.27 5.87 -0.76
CA ILE A 139 -0.90 5.37 -0.70
C ILE A 139 -0.11 6.14 -1.74
N ILE A 140 0.81 6.98 -1.28
CA ILE A 140 1.51 7.99 -2.08
C ILE A 140 3.01 7.89 -1.84
N SER A 141 3.81 7.91 -2.90
CA SER A 141 5.29 7.94 -2.81
C SER A 141 5.89 6.81 -1.97
N CYS A 142 5.21 5.65 -1.94
CA CYS A 142 5.61 4.49 -1.15
C CYS A 142 6.24 3.39 -2.01
N ASN A 143 7.18 2.65 -1.43
CA ASN A 143 7.81 1.51 -2.06
C ASN A 143 7.48 0.23 -1.28
N PHE A 144 7.24 -0.87 -2.00
CA PHE A 144 6.97 -2.19 -1.44
C PHE A 144 7.98 -3.18 -2.01
N ILE A 145 8.90 -3.64 -1.17
CA ILE A 145 10.10 -4.36 -1.62
C ILE A 145 10.15 -5.75 -1.00
N GLY A 146 10.14 -6.77 -1.87
CA GLY A 146 10.48 -8.15 -1.52
C GLY A 146 9.43 -8.90 -0.71
N PHE A 147 8.14 -8.54 -0.83
CA PHE A 147 7.08 -9.24 -0.11
C PHE A 147 6.67 -10.54 -0.82
N LYS A 148 6.82 -11.70 -0.15
CA LYS A 148 6.71 -13.04 -0.76
C LYS A 148 5.75 -13.96 -0.01
N THR A 149 4.47 -13.87 -0.33
CA THR A 149 3.41 -14.62 0.37
C THR A 149 3.00 -15.90 -0.37
N SER A 150 2.55 -16.90 0.37
CA SER A 150 1.85 -18.08 -0.19
C SER A 150 0.34 -17.88 -0.22
N THR A 151 -0.14 -16.64 -0.22
CA THR A 151 -1.57 -16.30 -0.25
C THR A 151 -1.87 -15.31 -1.38
N THR A 152 -2.65 -14.26 -1.15
CA THR A 152 -3.14 -13.34 -2.17
C THR A 152 -2.60 -11.93 -1.95
N GLY A 153 -2.14 -11.28 -3.02
CA GLY A 153 -1.63 -9.90 -3.00
C GLY A 153 -0.30 -9.80 -2.27
N GLY A 154 0.83 -9.83 -2.97
CA GLY A 154 2.15 -9.85 -2.32
C GLY A 154 2.38 -8.66 -1.38
N ALA A 155 1.97 -7.46 -1.79
CA ALA A 155 2.14 -6.22 -1.02
C ALA A 155 0.81 -5.62 -0.55
N LEU A 156 -0.21 -5.58 -1.40
CA LEU A 156 -1.52 -4.99 -1.10
C LEU A 156 -2.65 -5.98 -1.32
N SER A 157 -3.59 -6.02 -0.38
CA SER A 157 -4.87 -6.73 -0.48
C SER A 157 -5.98 -5.74 -0.15
N LEU A 158 -6.73 -5.32 -1.16
CA LEU A 158 -7.68 -4.22 -1.06
C LEU A 158 -9.12 -4.69 -1.37
N SER A 159 -10.07 -4.27 -0.55
CA SER A 159 -11.51 -4.39 -0.78
C SER A 159 -12.13 -3.00 -0.66
N ILE A 160 -12.51 -2.41 -1.80
CA ILE A 160 -13.02 -1.04 -1.88
C ILE A 160 -14.47 -1.09 -2.31
N SER A 161 -15.37 -0.66 -1.42
CA SER A 161 -16.81 -0.85 -1.63
C SER A 161 -17.67 0.32 -1.17
N ASN A 162 -18.97 0.28 -1.50
CA ASN A 162 -19.97 1.21 -0.97
C ASN A 162 -19.61 2.68 -1.21
N ASN A 163 -19.18 3.00 -2.44
CA ASN A 163 -18.72 4.33 -2.87
C ASN A 163 -17.42 4.84 -2.22
N ALA A 164 -16.60 3.96 -1.67
CA ALA A 164 -15.29 4.30 -1.12
C ALA A 164 -14.22 4.58 -2.20
N HIS A 165 -13.28 5.44 -1.78
CA HIS A 165 -12.05 5.94 -2.41
C HIS A 165 -10.80 5.10 -2.17
N ALA A 166 -10.09 4.60 -3.19
CA ALA A 166 -8.66 4.31 -3.03
C ALA A 166 -7.80 4.96 -4.11
N THR A 167 -6.67 5.53 -3.69
CA THR A 167 -5.72 6.24 -4.56
C THR A 167 -4.32 5.67 -4.35
N LEU A 168 -3.72 5.20 -5.44
CA LEU A 168 -2.37 4.64 -5.51
C LEU A 168 -1.53 5.52 -6.43
N LYS A 169 -0.53 6.22 -5.87
CA LYS A 169 0.24 7.26 -6.58
C LYS A 169 1.73 7.14 -6.34
N ASN A 170 2.51 7.27 -7.41
CA ASN A 170 3.97 7.31 -7.31
C ASN A 170 4.53 6.10 -6.52
N LEU A 171 4.13 4.89 -6.92
CA LEU A 171 4.44 3.67 -6.17
C LEU A 171 5.47 2.80 -6.88
N LEU A 172 6.33 2.15 -6.10
CA LEU A 172 7.18 1.07 -6.56
C LEU A 172 6.79 -0.24 -5.89
N PHE A 173 6.58 -1.29 -6.68
CA PHE A 173 6.50 -2.67 -6.22
C PHE A 173 7.66 -3.43 -6.84
N GLU A 174 8.57 -3.94 -6.01
CA GLU A 174 9.79 -4.61 -6.47
C GLU A 174 9.89 -6.02 -5.86
N GLY A 175 9.98 -7.03 -6.72
CA GLY A 175 10.23 -8.41 -6.30
C GLY A 175 9.12 -9.00 -5.42
N CYS A 176 7.88 -8.53 -5.60
CA CYS A 176 6.72 -9.03 -4.87
C CYS A 176 6.24 -10.36 -5.48
N GLU A 177 5.98 -11.35 -4.63
CA GLU A 177 5.58 -12.70 -5.02
C GLU A 177 4.35 -13.14 -4.23
N ALA A 178 3.36 -13.74 -4.91
CA ALA A 178 2.17 -14.28 -4.27
C ALA A 178 1.65 -15.55 -4.96
N ASN A 179 0.79 -16.32 -4.29
CA ASN A 179 0.07 -17.39 -4.98
C ASN A 179 -0.94 -16.82 -5.98
N VAL A 180 -1.56 -15.68 -5.67
CA VAL A 180 -2.48 -14.94 -6.57
C VAL A 180 -2.15 -13.46 -6.44
N ALA A 181 -2.02 -12.73 -7.55
CA ALA A 181 -1.69 -11.31 -7.58
C ALA A 181 -0.30 -11.00 -6.97
N GLY A 182 0.75 -11.00 -7.79
CA GLY A 182 2.13 -10.92 -7.29
C GLY A 182 2.41 -9.68 -6.44
N ALA A 183 1.83 -8.51 -6.77
CA ALA A 183 1.94 -7.32 -5.93
C ALA A 183 0.60 -6.87 -5.32
N VAL A 184 -0.43 -6.67 -6.14
CA VAL A 184 -1.68 -6.03 -5.70
C VAL A 184 -2.88 -6.88 -6.07
N PHE A 185 -3.62 -7.33 -5.06
CA PHE A 185 -4.96 -7.87 -5.23
C PHE A 185 -5.99 -6.82 -4.83
N VAL A 186 -6.99 -6.60 -5.68
CA VAL A 186 -8.06 -5.64 -5.38
C VAL A 186 -9.44 -6.13 -5.80
N THR A 187 -10.41 -5.98 -4.90
CA THR A 187 -11.84 -6.15 -5.20
C THR A 187 -12.53 -4.79 -5.10
N ILE A 188 -13.29 -4.44 -6.14
CA ILE A 188 -13.98 -3.17 -6.28
C ILE A 188 -15.46 -3.45 -6.51
N ALA A 189 -16.32 -3.00 -5.58
CA ALA A 189 -17.73 -3.29 -5.67
C ALA A 189 -18.65 -2.18 -5.15
N ALA A 190 -19.94 -2.26 -5.47
CA ALA A 190 -20.97 -1.36 -4.93
C ALA A 190 -20.59 0.13 -5.00
N GLY A 191 -20.06 0.58 -6.15
CA GLY A 191 -19.67 1.97 -6.39
C GLY A 191 -18.28 2.36 -5.90
N GLY A 192 -17.53 1.43 -5.30
CA GLY A 192 -16.13 1.65 -4.92
C GLY A 192 -15.26 2.01 -6.12
N GLN A 193 -14.21 2.80 -5.90
CA GLN A 193 -13.36 3.29 -6.98
C GLN A 193 -11.89 3.23 -6.59
N VAL A 194 -11.06 2.80 -7.53
CA VAL A 194 -9.60 2.74 -7.35
C VAL A 194 -8.94 3.48 -8.49
N THR A 195 -8.03 4.39 -8.16
CA THR A 195 -7.21 5.12 -9.13
C THR A 195 -5.73 4.78 -8.93
N VAL A 196 -5.08 4.35 -10.01
CA VAL A 196 -3.63 4.16 -10.11
C VAL A 196 -3.09 5.25 -11.02
N SER A 197 -2.20 6.11 -10.54
CA SER A 197 -1.78 7.30 -11.29
C SER A 197 -0.34 7.72 -11.00
N GLU A 198 0.06 8.82 -11.64
CA GLU A 198 1.40 9.41 -11.60
C GLU A 198 2.48 8.46 -12.14
N SER A 199 3.37 7.93 -11.30
CA SER A 199 4.42 6.98 -11.70
C SER A 199 4.33 5.71 -10.87
N CYS A 200 3.54 4.74 -11.31
CA CYS A 200 3.45 3.44 -10.65
C CYS A 200 4.27 2.39 -11.41
N THR A 201 5.21 1.74 -10.75
CA THR A 201 6.08 0.72 -11.35
C THR A 201 5.95 -0.62 -10.61
N PHE A 202 5.73 -1.68 -11.36
CA PHE A 202 5.74 -3.07 -10.90
C PHE A 202 6.91 -3.75 -11.59
N THR A 203 7.94 -4.11 -10.83
CA THR A 203 9.15 -4.73 -11.37
C THR A 203 9.43 -6.08 -10.71
N GLU A 204 9.67 -7.10 -11.53
CA GLU A 204 9.95 -8.47 -11.08
C GLU A 204 8.85 -9.06 -10.18
N CYS A 205 7.61 -8.57 -10.32
CA CYS A 205 6.46 -9.07 -9.58
C CYS A 205 5.91 -10.34 -10.23
N LYS A 206 5.64 -11.38 -9.45
CA LYS A 206 5.20 -12.67 -10.03
C LYS A 206 4.21 -13.45 -9.19
N VAL A 207 3.49 -14.33 -9.87
CA VAL A 207 2.74 -15.39 -9.19
C VAL A 207 3.52 -16.71 -9.17
N THR A 208 3.39 -17.44 -8.07
CA THR A 208 4.14 -18.69 -7.83
C THR A 208 3.35 -19.94 -8.20
N GLN A 209 2.01 -19.87 -8.22
CA GLN A 209 1.18 -21.00 -8.64
C GLN A 209 1.05 -21.05 -10.16
N SER A 210 1.13 -22.26 -10.71
CA SER A 210 1.11 -22.52 -12.15
C SER A 210 -0.23 -22.18 -12.83
N ASN A 211 -1.31 -22.01 -12.06
CA ASN A 211 -2.66 -21.67 -12.53
C ASN A 211 -3.10 -20.26 -12.10
N ALA A 212 -2.20 -19.46 -11.53
CA ALA A 212 -2.53 -18.14 -11.02
C ALA A 212 -2.27 -17.02 -12.04
N ALA A 213 -2.89 -15.87 -11.79
CA ALA A 213 -2.94 -14.74 -12.70
C ALA A 213 -2.54 -13.43 -12.00
N GLY A 214 -2.17 -12.42 -12.80
CA GLY A 214 -1.85 -11.07 -12.31
C GLY A 214 -0.48 -10.99 -11.65
N GLY A 215 0.61 -11.07 -12.42
CA GLY A 215 1.96 -10.96 -11.82
C GLY A 215 2.18 -9.62 -11.12
N GLY A 216 1.70 -8.51 -11.68
CA GLY A 216 1.61 -7.22 -11.00
C GLY A 216 0.29 -7.05 -10.26
N ILE A 217 -0.81 -6.88 -11.01
CA ILE A 217 -2.14 -6.59 -10.48
C ILE A 217 -3.13 -7.70 -10.84
N TYR A 218 -3.93 -8.11 -9.87
CA TYR A 218 -5.18 -8.82 -10.08
C TYR A 218 -6.32 -7.94 -9.55
N ALA A 219 -7.30 -7.59 -10.39
CA ALA A 219 -8.50 -6.89 -9.94
C ALA A 219 -9.80 -7.64 -10.26
N ILE A 220 -10.76 -7.56 -9.34
CA ILE A 220 -12.17 -7.94 -9.55
C ILE A 220 -13.01 -6.68 -9.46
N ILE A 221 -13.79 -6.37 -10.50
CA ILE A 221 -14.59 -5.15 -10.59
C ILE A 221 -16.05 -5.53 -10.84
N SER A 222 -16.94 -5.27 -9.89
CA SER A 222 -18.34 -5.70 -9.99
C SER A 222 -19.33 -4.75 -9.33
N GLY A 223 -20.36 -4.36 -10.07
CA GLY A 223 -21.48 -3.56 -9.57
C GLY A 223 -21.46 -2.13 -10.09
N GLN A 224 -22.60 -1.46 -10.00
CA GLN A 224 -22.80 -0.12 -10.56
C GLN A 224 -21.78 0.88 -10.01
N ASN A 225 -21.24 1.72 -10.90
CA ASN A 225 -20.22 2.73 -10.60
C ASN A 225 -18.92 2.18 -10.00
N SER A 226 -18.70 0.85 -10.03
CA SER A 226 -17.46 0.24 -9.51
C SER A 226 -16.39 0.35 -10.57
N LYS A 227 -15.28 1.02 -10.27
CA LYS A 227 -14.33 1.45 -11.30
C LYS A 227 -12.86 1.30 -10.91
N LEU A 228 -12.07 0.74 -11.82
CA LEU A 228 -10.60 0.85 -11.80
C LEU A 228 -10.16 1.84 -12.87
N THR A 229 -9.34 2.83 -12.47
CA THR A 229 -8.82 3.86 -13.37
C THR A 229 -7.29 3.88 -13.35
N PHE A 230 -6.67 3.86 -14.53
CA PHE A 230 -5.25 4.09 -14.73
C PHE A 230 -5.02 5.45 -15.40
N LYS A 231 -4.09 6.25 -14.87
CA LYS A 231 -3.71 7.58 -15.38
C LYS A 231 -2.19 7.71 -15.46
N ASP A 232 -1.73 8.72 -16.20
CA ASP A 232 -0.33 9.16 -16.26
C ASP A 232 0.66 8.08 -16.73
N SER A 233 1.47 7.50 -15.84
CA SER A 233 2.46 6.48 -16.20
C SER A 233 2.37 5.27 -15.29
N VAL A 234 2.15 4.10 -15.91
CA VAL A 234 2.10 2.82 -15.22
C VAL A 234 2.97 1.84 -15.97
N THR A 235 3.95 1.24 -15.29
CA THR A 235 4.93 0.35 -15.92
C THR A 235 4.93 -1.00 -15.22
N PHE A 236 4.90 -2.06 -16.03
CA PHE A 236 5.15 -3.43 -15.63
C PHE A 236 6.44 -3.88 -16.31
N ASP A 237 7.45 -4.23 -15.54
CA ASP A 237 8.76 -4.66 -16.02
C ASP A 237 9.08 -6.05 -15.45
N LYS A 238 9.36 -7.03 -16.31
CA LYS A 238 9.68 -8.41 -15.91
C LYS A 238 8.64 -9.05 -14.97
N CYS A 239 7.39 -8.63 -15.07
CA CYS A 239 6.31 -9.25 -14.32
C CYS A 239 5.97 -10.62 -14.94
N SER A 240 5.63 -11.62 -14.11
CA SER A 240 5.30 -12.96 -14.63
C SER A 240 4.09 -13.63 -13.97
N GLY A 241 3.31 -14.35 -14.79
CA GLY A 241 2.17 -15.15 -14.34
C GLY A 241 1.58 -15.97 -15.46
N LEU A 242 0.71 -16.95 -15.18
CA LEU A 242 0.16 -17.80 -16.26
C LEU A 242 -0.67 -16.95 -17.24
N THR A 243 -1.46 -16.05 -16.69
CA THR A 243 -2.46 -15.25 -17.38
C THR A 243 -2.41 -13.83 -16.84
N GLY A 244 -2.30 -12.83 -17.72
CA GLY A 244 -2.15 -11.44 -17.29
C GLY A 244 -0.86 -11.26 -16.49
N SER A 245 0.30 -11.55 -17.10
CA SER A 245 1.60 -11.49 -16.41
C SER A 245 1.86 -10.11 -15.79
N GLY A 246 1.36 -9.03 -16.37
CA GLY A 246 1.30 -7.71 -15.75
C GLY A 246 -0.03 -7.50 -15.00
N ILE A 247 -1.14 -7.51 -15.74
CA ILE A 247 -2.48 -7.23 -15.21
C ILE A 247 -3.45 -8.35 -15.59
N TYR A 248 -4.20 -8.83 -14.59
CA TYR A 248 -5.37 -9.67 -14.77
C TYR A 248 -6.62 -9.00 -14.21
N LEU A 249 -7.66 -8.83 -15.04
CA LEU A 249 -8.92 -8.21 -14.64
C LEU A 249 -10.09 -9.17 -14.84
N LEU A 250 -10.90 -9.32 -13.78
CA LEU A 250 -12.23 -9.90 -13.84
C LEU A 250 -13.26 -8.79 -13.71
N MET A 251 -14.12 -8.66 -14.71
CA MET A 251 -15.15 -7.63 -14.76
C MET A 251 -16.53 -8.27 -14.81
N TYR A 252 -17.39 -7.88 -13.88
CA TYR A 252 -18.75 -8.39 -13.75
C TYR A 252 -19.75 -7.25 -13.66
N ASN A 253 -20.98 -7.47 -14.15
CA ASN A 253 -22.19 -6.68 -13.86
C ASN A 253 -21.94 -5.18 -13.57
N PHE A 254 -21.95 -4.32 -14.58
CA PHE A 254 -21.68 -2.87 -14.43
C PHE A 254 -20.27 -2.47 -14.00
N GLY A 255 -19.31 -3.39 -13.88
CA GLY A 255 -17.92 -3.08 -13.59
C GLY A 255 -17.28 -2.23 -14.70
N GLN A 256 -16.42 -1.29 -14.32
CA GLN A 256 -15.83 -0.31 -15.22
C GLN A 256 -14.30 -0.33 -15.16
N LEU A 257 -13.66 -0.30 -16.32
CA LEU A 257 -12.23 -0.11 -16.49
C LEU A 257 -12.00 1.14 -17.34
N ALA A 258 -11.11 2.02 -16.88
CA ALA A 258 -10.64 3.15 -17.65
C ALA A 258 -9.11 3.22 -17.65
N ILE A 259 -8.51 3.22 -18.83
CA ILE A 259 -7.15 3.69 -19.05
C ILE A 259 -7.31 5.02 -19.77
N GLU A 260 -7.12 6.11 -19.03
CA GLU A 260 -7.37 7.46 -19.55
C GLU A 260 -6.42 7.81 -20.69
N ASP A 261 -6.81 8.75 -21.54
CA ASP A 261 -6.03 9.23 -22.70
C ASP A 261 -4.64 9.76 -22.32
N SER A 262 -4.50 10.33 -21.12
CA SER A 262 -3.23 10.76 -20.54
C SER A 262 -2.32 9.61 -20.10
N CYS A 263 -2.84 8.38 -20.03
CA CYS A 263 -2.12 7.24 -19.48
C CYS A 263 -1.19 6.60 -20.54
N SER A 264 0.06 6.37 -20.14
CA SER A 264 1.03 5.52 -20.81
C SER A 264 1.28 4.27 -19.97
N CYS A 265 0.63 3.18 -20.35
CA CYS A 265 0.77 1.87 -19.72
C CYS A 265 1.80 1.04 -20.49
N SER A 266 2.91 0.66 -19.85
CA SER A 266 4.03 -0.03 -20.52
C SER A 266 4.23 -1.42 -19.94
N PHE A 267 4.45 -2.40 -20.82
CA PHE A 267 4.65 -3.81 -20.48
C PHE A 267 5.97 -4.30 -21.08
N ILE A 268 7.02 -4.33 -20.25
CA ILE A 268 8.40 -4.60 -20.66
C ILE A 268 8.79 -5.98 -20.15
N ASP A 269 9.28 -6.85 -21.04
CA ASP A 269 9.78 -8.20 -20.73
C ASP A 269 8.86 -9.02 -19.80
N CYS A 270 7.55 -8.82 -19.92
CA CYS A 270 6.57 -9.49 -19.08
C CYS A 270 6.16 -10.83 -19.70
N ASP A 271 6.48 -11.93 -19.03
CA ASP A 271 6.38 -13.27 -19.60
C ASP A 271 5.34 -14.15 -18.89
N SER A 272 4.74 -15.05 -19.67
CA SER A 272 3.89 -16.08 -19.09
C SER A 272 4.71 -17.20 -18.45
N THR A 273 4.33 -17.67 -17.26
CA THR A 273 5.07 -18.73 -16.54
C THR A 273 4.87 -20.15 -17.10
N ALA A 274 3.94 -20.36 -18.04
CA ALA A 274 3.72 -21.66 -18.68
C ALA A 274 3.52 -21.56 -20.20
N THR A 275 3.78 -22.66 -20.91
CA THR A 275 3.52 -22.79 -22.35
C THR A 275 2.04 -22.62 -22.66
N GLY A 276 1.68 -21.62 -23.47
CA GLY A 276 0.29 -21.31 -23.81
C GLY A 276 -0.39 -20.30 -22.88
N GLY A 277 0.38 -19.62 -22.03
CA GLY A 277 -0.13 -18.53 -21.20
C GLY A 277 -0.79 -17.42 -22.01
N THR A 278 -1.69 -16.69 -21.34
CA THR A 278 -2.47 -15.62 -21.97
C THR A 278 -1.82 -14.27 -21.63
N GLY A 279 -1.84 -13.33 -22.59
CA GLY A 279 -0.95 -12.17 -22.67
C GLY A 279 -0.84 -11.27 -21.42
N THR A 280 0.09 -10.31 -21.46
CA THR A 280 0.49 -9.50 -20.31
C THR A 280 -0.64 -8.70 -19.66
N PHE A 281 -1.58 -8.25 -20.47
CA PHE A 281 -2.81 -7.63 -20.02
C PHE A 281 -3.96 -8.54 -20.44
N TYR A 282 -4.63 -9.15 -19.46
CA TYR A 282 -5.79 -10.00 -19.70
C TYR A 282 -7.04 -9.45 -19.00
N ILE A 283 -8.16 -9.44 -19.74
CA ILE A 283 -9.47 -9.00 -19.25
C ILE A 283 -10.48 -10.09 -19.55
N GLU A 284 -11.15 -10.59 -18.51
CA GLU A 284 -12.34 -11.43 -18.63
C GLU A 284 -13.55 -10.64 -18.13
N ALA A 285 -14.47 -10.36 -19.05
CA ALA A 285 -15.69 -9.63 -18.75
C ALA A 285 -16.91 -10.53 -18.97
N SER A 286 -17.83 -10.56 -17.99
CA SER A 286 -19.09 -11.29 -18.12
C SER A 286 -20.25 -10.59 -17.40
N GLY A 287 -21.48 -10.92 -17.81
CA GLY A 287 -22.69 -10.23 -17.36
C GLY A 287 -22.96 -8.92 -18.12
N PRO A 288 -24.10 -8.26 -17.85
CA PRO A 288 -24.51 -7.07 -18.58
C PRO A 288 -23.76 -5.79 -18.14
N ASN A 289 -23.74 -4.81 -19.04
CA ASN A 289 -23.42 -3.40 -18.80
C ASN A 289 -22.02 -3.09 -18.24
N TYR A 290 -21.03 -3.97 -18.40
CA TYR A 290 -19.65 -3.59 -18.13
C TYR A 290 -19.15 -2.52 -19.13
N GLU A 291 -18.21 -1.68 -18.71
CA GLU A 291 -17.60 -0.65 -19.56
C GLU A 291 -16.08 -0.78 -19.56
N ILE A 292 -15.48 -0.86 -20.75
CA ILE A 292 -14.03 -0.94 -20.93
C ILE A 292 -13.59 0.19 -21.85
N ASN A 293 -12.87 1.16 -21.29
CA ASN A 293 -12.35 2.32 -22.02
C ASN A 293 -10.82 2.30 -21.99
N LEU A 294 -10.20 1.92 -23.10
CA LEU A 294 -8.74 1.86 -23.26
C LEU A 294 -8.28 3.00 -24.17
N LEU A 295 -8.24 4.22 -23.64
CA LEU A 295 -7.94 5.43 -24.41
C LEU A 295 -6.46 5.82 -24.36
N GLY A 296 -5.76 5.41 -23.31
CA GLY A 296 -4.33 5.63 -23.15
C GLY A 296 -3.46 4.78 -24.06
N LYS A 297 -2.18 5.13 -24.14
CA LYS A 297 -1.19 4.39 -24.91
C LYS A 297 -0.81 3.12 -24.16
N MET A 298 -0.90 1.97 -24.83
CA MET A 298 -0.34 0.70 -24.35
C MET A 298 0.91 0.37 -25.17
N ILE A 299 2.04 0.18 -24.50
CA ILE A 299 3.38 -0.02 -25.10
C ILE A 299 3.93 -1.38 -24.70
#